data_AF-I1RKM4-F1
#
_entry.id   AF-I1RKM4-F1
#
_cell.length_a   1.000
_cell.length_b   1.000
_cell.length_c   1.000
_cell.angle_alpha   90.00
_cell.angle_beta   90.00
_cell.angle_gamma   90.00
#
_symmetry.space_group_name_H-M   'P 1'
#
loop_
_entity.id
_entity.type
_entity.pdbx_description
1 polymer ?
#
loop_
_entity_poly.entity_id
_entity_poly.type
_entity_poly.pdbx_seq_one_letter_code
_entity_poly.pdbx_strand_id
1 'polypeptide(L)'
;MNLFTRLRSNAKGKAPEQTQDQSYLDPHQWKLPSTYVTSTQPGTKPTTIPDPKVFANVFSIPTEFEPVRVETLLAYPDASHAAVHLALLECFRNLRASARALDVGVVQPPSYNEKSTAGLSSETAPLPESQRWDFLIKLAVTRFMAWWDNIDMVLNHASVYSHHAGSDVALQLTKDYLPPLDILLVWYSLMLNTDAYDAACQAHGSNVARLKNLCFPWPAIRDVIDMDKMEYELPRAAQNLFRNLSSQSCDILTYLDSPPAYTDSGKVSFKTDLFSEVKKHDSFINESHQRLWIRSPALYGSLGRAGGDYLDFHLREPNVVEDDVLESLSFGVQLFWRTHRLFPRQYKTFLVEIRKKKGEPSSKDDLKIVLDGEDEALESSQCCCCWTCERIRDDVPEFYHAQLSSVPSSPTTAVSPDTVQKQLSSLSSEQIRQIQDDLGFYLAVEDARKRQIPLPTRPPTAAEKDAERIAKQRKKEAGYLPGLNEYVEVLPDGTRKIRQRKGKGNRYYYMMAFVFGSVCIQPLSETQPSLMIPAPISTLFDLPEQSIEFATNMDRSRDL
;
A
#
# COMPACT_ATOMS: atom_id res chain seq x y z
N MET A 1 14.45 33.89 71.66
CA MET A 1 15.16 33.13 70.61
C MET A 1 14.11 32.79 69.55
N ASN A 2 13.91 33.49 68.44
CA ASN A 2 14.81 33.86 67.35
C ASN A 2 15.88 32.80 67.05
N LEU A 3 15.69 32.02 65.98
CA LEU A 3 16.58 32.06 64.80
C LEU A 3 15.92 31.48 63.52
N PHE A 4 15.58 32.39 62.60
CA PHE A 4 15.83 32.38 61.13
C PHE A 4 15.21 31.35 60.17
N THR A 5 14.13 31.81 59.53
CA THR A 5 13.92 32.06 58.08
C THR A 5 15.10 31.93 57.09
N ARG A 6 14.76 31.49 55.85
CA ARG A 6 15.46 31.50 54.53
C ARG A 6 15.89 30.09 54.08
N LEU A 7 15.43 29.50 52.97
CA LEU A 7 15.24 30.04 51.63
C LEU A 7 14.04 29.43 50.90
N ARG A 8 13.19 30.33 50.40
CA ARG A 8 12.25 30.13 49.29
C ARG A 8 12.99 30.59 48.04
N SER A 9 13.20 29.72 47.05
CA SER A 9 13.34 30.14 45.65
C SER A 9 13.21 28.97 44.66
N ASN A 10 12.15 29.05 43.88
CA ASN A 10 12.07 28.68 42.47
C ASN A 10 12.21 27.22 42.04
N ALA A 11 11.05 26.53 42.00
CA ALA A 11 10.55 26.00 40.74
C ALA A 11 9.02 26.11 40.76
N LYS A 12 8.50 27.30 40.40
CA LYS A 12 7.10 27.43 39.99
C LYS A 12 6.91 26.43 38.87
N GLY A 13 6.08 25.41 39.09
CA GLY A 13 5.47 24.67 38.01
C GLY A 13 4.85 25.71 37.08
N LYS A 14 5.43 25.85 35.89
CA LYS A 14 4.83 26.62 34.81
C LYS A 14 3.47 25.95 34.59
N ALA A 15 2.40 26.70 34.83
CA ALA A 15 1.10 26.35 34.26
C ALA A 15 1.34 26.04 32.77
N PRO A 16 0.65 25.04 32.19
CA PRO A 16 0.76 24.80 30.76
C PRO A 16 0.50 26.14 30.08
N GLU A 17 1.50 26.63 29.36
CA GLU A 17 1.46 27.90 28.65
C GLU A 17 0.17 27.89 27.85
N GLN A 18 -0.78 28.77 28.19
CA GLN A 18 -2.02 28.90 27.44
C GLN A 18 -1.60 29.20 26.01
N THR A 19 -1.69 28.20 25.14
CA THR A 19 -1.42 28.34 23.72
C THR A 19 -2.35 29.44 23.25
N GLN A 20 -1.76 30.55 22.78
CA GLN A 20 -2.52 31.63 22.16
C GLN A 20 -3.45 31.02 21.11
N ASP A 21 -4.67 31.54 20.99
CA ASP A 21 -5.58 31.15 19.92
C ASP A 21 -4.85 31.39 18.59
N GLN A 22 -4.55 30.34 17.82
CA GLN A 22 -3.80 30.43 16.56
C GLN A 22 -4.73 30.21 15.36
N SER A 23 -6.06 30.23 15.57
CA SER A 23 -7.07 30.03 14.52
C SER A 23 -7.04 31.10 13.43
N TYR A 24 -6.51 32.28 13.72
CA TYR A 24 -6.35 33.38 12.77
C TYR A 24 -5.08 33.30 11.92
N LEU A 25 -4.18 32.37 12.21
CA LEU A 25 -2.94 32.16 11.44
C LEU A 25 -3.16 31.11 10.35
N ASP A 26 -2.38 31.22 9.28
CA ASP A 26 -2.23 30.13 8.31
C ASP A 26 -1.84 28.84 9.05
N PRO A 27 -2.54 27.70 8.84
CA PRO A 27 -2.22 26.43 9.47
C PRO A 27 -0.76 25.99 9.34
N HIS A 28 -0.08 26.37 8.26
CA HIS A 28 1.33 26.06 8.06
C HIS A 28 2.28 26.85 8.98
N GLN A 29 1.76 27.88 9.66
CA GLN A 29 2.50 28.74 10.59
C GLN A 29 2.18 28.44 12.06
N TRP A 30 1.35 27.43 12.34
CA TRP A 30 1.03 27.04 13.71
C TRP A 30 2.26 26.61 14.49
N LYS A 31 2.38 27.13 15.72
CA LYS A 31 3.32 26.65 16.73
C LYS A 31 2.75 25.40 17.37
N LEU A 32 3.30 24.26 16.95
CA LEU A 32 2.89 22.94 17.42
C LEU A 32 3.55 22.58 18.75
N PRO A 33 2.90 21.78 19.62
CA PRO A 33 3.51 21.27 20.83
C PRO A 33 4.66 20.31 20.49
N SER A 34 5.79 20.45 21.19
CA SER A 34 7.02 19.67 20.92
C SER A 34 7.53 18.85 22.10
N THR A 35 6.88 18.97 23.27
CA THR A 35 7.32 18.29 24.49
C THR A 35 6.41 17.11 24.80
N TYR A 36 6.93 15.90 24.61
CA TYR A 36 6.24 14.64 24.89
C TYR A 36 7.09 13.76 25.80
N VAL A 37 6.44 12.90 26.58
CA VAL A 37 7.13 12.03 27.52
C VAL A 37 7.68 10.81 26.78
N THR A 38 8.97 10.52 26.95
CA THR A 38 9.58 9.25 26.58
C THR A 38 9.40 8.27 27.75
N SER A 39 8.27 7.57 27.78
CA SER A 39 7.96 6.68 28.91
C SER A 39 8.68 5.33 28.75
N THR A 40 9.54 5.00 29.71
CA THR A 40 9.97 3.63 30.02
C THR A 40 9.12 2.99 31.13
N GLN A 41 8.00 3.62 31.53
CA GLN A 41 7.20 3.13 32.65
C GLN A 41 6.41 1.86 32.30
N PRO A 42 6.42 0.85 33.19
CA PRO A 42 5.66 -0.38 33.01
C PRO A 42 4.15 -0.07 32.95
N GLY A 43 3.55 -0.25 31.77
CA GLY A 43 2.12 -0.06 31.52
C GLY A 43 1.75 0.98 30.45
N THR A 44 2.73 1.74 29.92
CA THR A 44 2.47 2.67 28.80
C THR A 44 2.53 1.89 27.47
N LYS A 45 1.47 1.93 26.65
CA LYS A 45 1.48 1.28 25.32
C LYS A 45 2.58 1.94 24.45
N PRO A 46 3.45 1.15 23.78
CA PRO A 46 4.48 1.72 22.92
C PRO A 46 3.84 2.43 21.72
N THR A 47 4.44 3.54 21.30
CA THR A 47 4.02 4.26 20.09
C THR A 47 4.25 3.39 18.87
N THR A 48 3.16 3.05 18.17
CA THR A 48 3.18 2.26 16.95
C THR A 48 2.62 3.12 15.83
N ILE A 49 3.50 3.61 14.94
CA ILE A 49 3.14 4.40 13.76
C ILE A 49 3.89 3.78 12.58
N PRO A 50 3.21 3.29 11.54
CA PRO A 50 1.76 3.46 11.26
C PRO A 50 0.86 2.55 12.12
N ASP A 51 -0.43 2.88 12.28
CA ASP A 51 -1.39 1.99 12.95
C ASP A 51 -1.54 0.68 12.15
N PRO A 52 -1.26 -0.50 12.73
CA PRO A 52 -1.37 -1.78 12.04
C PRO A 52 -2.75 -2.06 11.41
N LYS A 53 -3.82 -1.45 11.93
CA LYS A 53 -5.18 -1.62 11.41
C LYS A 53 -5.35 -1.10 9.99
N VAL A 54 -4.53 -0.13 9.56
CA VAL A 54 -4.58 0.41 8.20
C VAL A 54 -4.25 -0.67 7.17
N PHE A 55 -3.52 -1.72 7.55
CA PHE A 55 -3.10 -2.80 6.64
C PHE A 55 -3.99 -4.06 6.71
N ALA A 56 -5.12 -4.00 7.40
CA ALA A 56 -5.92 -5.19 7.72
C ALA A 56 -6.55 -5.85 6.48
N ASN A 57 -6.97 -5.09 5.47
CA ASN A 57 -7.76 -5.63 4.35
C ASN A 57 -6.93 -6.03 3.11
N VAL A 58 -5.60 -5.93 3.17
CA VAL A 58 -4.68 -6.21 2.05
C VAL A 58 -4.84 -7.62 1.46
N PHE A 59 -5.44 -8.55 2.21
CA PHE A 59 -5.69 -9.93 1.78
C PHE A 59 -6.89 -10.11 0.84
N SER A 60 -7.69 -9.07 0.63
CA SER A 60 -9.01 -9.19 -0.01
C SER A 60 -8.90 -8.98 -1.51
N ILE A 61 -8.54 -10.01 -2.26
CA ILE A 61 -8.56 -9.96 -3.73
C ILE A 61 -9.83 -10.64 -4.23
N PRO A 62 -10.67 -9.95 -5.01
CA PRO A 62 -11.80 -10.57 -5.68
C PRO A 62 -11.29 -11.73 -6.55
N THR A 63 -11.62 -12.96 -6.15
CA THR A 63 -11.14 -14.20 -6.77
C THR A 63 -12.00 -14.55 -7.99
N GLU A 64 -11.46 -15.34 -8.92
CA GLU A 64 -12.06 -15.66 -10.23
C GLU A 64 -13.44 -16.33 -10.20
N PHE A 65 -13.88 -16.85 -9.05
CA PHE A 65 -15.07 -17.71 -8.93
C PHE A 65 -16.25 -17.07 -8.17
N GLU A 66 -16.08 -15.86 -7.64
CA GLU A 66 -17.19 -15.11 -7.05
C GLU A 66 -17.74 -14.12 -8.09
N PRO A 67 -19.07 -14.01 -8.27
CA PRO A 67 -19.64 -12.95 -9.08
C PRO A 67 -19.24 -11.61 -8.45
N VAL A 68 -18.24 -10.96 -9.02
CA VAL A 68 -17.73 -9.72 -8.46
C VAL A 68 -18.84 -8.68 -8.57
N ARG A 69 -19.42 -8.29 -7.44
CA ARG A 69 -20.40 -7.21 -7.40
C ARG A 69 -19.73 -5.96 -7.95
N VAL A 70 -20.45 -5.19 -8.76
CA VAL A 70 -19.95 -3.92 -9.33
C VAL A 70 -19.43 -3.00 -8.21
N GLU A 71 -20.10 -3.00 -7.06
CA GLU A 71 -19.69 -2.30 -5.84
C GLU A 71 -18.28 -2.70 -5.37
N THR A 72 -17.93 -3.98 -5.43
CA THR A 72 -16.62 -4.50 -5.01
C THR A 72 -15.53 -4.17 -6.03
N LEU A 73 -15.85 -4.10 -7.32
CA LEU A 73 -14.91 -3.66 -8.36
C LEU A 73 -14.55 -2.18 -8.23
N LEU A 74 -15.53 -1.33 -7.88
CA LEU A 74 -15.34 0.12 -7.77
C LEU A 74 -14.68 0.53 -6.45
N ALA A 75 -14.75 -0.32 -5.42
CA ALA A 75 -14.09 -0.12 -4.13
C ALA A 75 -12.64 -0.65 -4.08
N TYR A 76 -12.10 -1.10 -5.23
CA TYR A 76 -10.79 -1.74 -5.32
C TYR A 76 -9.86 -0.94 -6.27
N PRO A 77 -8.58 -0.71 -5.90
CA PRO A 77 -7.93 -1.04 -4.64
C PRO A 77 -8.44 -0.19 -3.48
N ASP A 78 -8.31 -0.70 -2.25
CA ASP A 78 -8.69 0.03 -1.04
C ASP A 78 -7.50 0.78 -0.40
N ALA A 79 -7.78 1.54 0.65
CA ALA A 79 -6.76 2.26 1.43
C ALA A 79 -5.67 1.33 2.01
N SER A 80 -5.97 0.07 2.30
CA SER A 80 -5.00 -0.87 2.84
C SER A 80 -3.92 -1.21 1.82
N HIS A 81 -4.30 -1.45 0.56
CA HIS A 81 -3.35 -1.69 -0.53
C HIS A 81 -2.47 -0.45 -0.77
N ALA A 82 -3.07 0.74 -0.82
CA ALA A 82 -2.34 1.99 -0.99
C ALA A 82 -1.37 2.27 0.18
N ALA A 83 -1.72 1.88 1.41
CA ALA A 83 -0.84 2.01 2.56
C ALA A 83 0.40 1.10 2.47
N VAL A 84 0.23 -0.16 2.07
CA VAL A 84 1.39 -1.06 1.82
C VAL A 84 2.22 -0.53 0.66
N HIS A 85 1.59 0.03 -0.36
CA HIS A 85 2.29 0.67 -1.47
C HIS A 85 3.16 1.84 -0.98
N LEU A 86 2.64 2.74 -0.15
CA LEU A 86 3.45 3.80 0.46
C LEU A 86 4.65 3.26 1.26
N ALA A 87 4.46 2.18 2.02
CA ALA A 87 5.55 1.54 2.76
C ALA A 87 6.62 0.94 1.81
N LEU A 88 6.21 0.33 0.70
CA LEU A 88 7.12 -0.18 -0.32
C LEU A 88 7.88 0.95 -1.03
N LEU A 89 7.25 2.09 -1.30
CA LEU A 89 7.91 3.27 -1.88
C LEU A 89 9.02 3.80 -0.96
N GLU A 90 8.82 3.79 0.36
CA GLU A 90 9.89 4.11 1.32
C GLU A 90 11.03 3.10 1.27
N CYS A 91 10.73 1.80 1.10
CA CYS A 91 11.76 0.77 0.93
C CYS A 91 12.59 1.04 -0.34
N PHE A 92 11.96 1.37 -1.47
CA PHE A 92 12.67 1.74 -2.71
C PHE A 92 13.49 3.02 -2.56
N ARG A 93 12.97 4.01 -1.84
CA ARG A 93 13.72 5.22 -1.49
C ARG A 93 14.95 4.88 -0.64
N ASN A 94 14.83 3.97 0.31
CA ASN A 94 15.94 3.52 1.15
C ASN A 94 16.99 2.74 0.35
N LEU A 95 16.57 1.92 -0.63
CA LEU A 95 17.46 1.30 -1.60
C LEU A 95 18.22 2.34 -2.44
N ARG A 96 17.54 3.40 -2.88
CA ARG A 96 18.21 4.52 -3.59
C ARG A 96 19.20 5.25 -2.69
N ALA A 97 18.87 5.43 -1.41
CA ALA A 97 19.78 6.04 -0.44
C ALA A 97 21.01 5.15 -0.15
N SER A 98 20.83 3.82 -0.13
CA SER A 98 21.94 2.88 0.06
C SER A 98 22.89 2.83 -1.14
N ALA A 99 22.44 3.21 -2.34
CA ALA A 99 23.32 3.39 -3.50
C ALA A 99 24.49 4.36 -3.23
N ARG A 100 24.35 5.28 -2.26
CA ARG A 100 25.45 6.18 -1.84
C ARG A 100 26.61 5.41 -1.23
N ALA A 101 26.35 4.26 -0.60
CA ALA A 101 27.36 3.39 0.00
C ALA A 101 28.14 2.54 -1.04
N LEU A 102 27.79 2.63 -2.33
CA LEU A 102 28.54 1.99 -3.40
C LEU A 102 29.92 2.64 -3.56
N ASP A 103 30.97 1.91 -3.17
CA ASP A 103 32.37 2.26 -3.42
C ASP A 103 32.93 1.42 -4.59
N VAL A 104 32.37 1.63 -5.78
CA VAL A 104 32.76 0.91 -6.99
C VAL A 104 33.79 1.73 -7.75
N GLY A 105 34.98 1.17 -7.92
CA GLY A 105 36.02 1.74 -8.77
C GLY A 105 35.77 1.40 -10.24
N VAL A 106 35.72 2.41 -11.12
CA VAL A 106 35.62 2.23 -12.56
C VAL A 106 37.01 2.27 -13.18
N VAL A 107 37.37 1.24 -13.93
CA VAL A 107 38.56 1.24 -14.80
C VAL A 107 38.30 2.22 -15.93
N GLN A 108 39.01 3.34 -15.93
CA GLN A 108 38.96 4.32 -17.02
C GLN A 108 39.44 3.64 -18.32
N PRO A 109 38.75 3.82 -19.46
CA PRO A 109 39.26 3.34 -20.74
C PRO A 109 40.62 4.00 -21.00
N PRO A 110 41.61 3.27 -21.54
CA PRO A 110 42.93 3.83 -21.77
C PRO A 110 42.81 5.03 -22.70
N SER A 111 43.15 6.21 -22.18
CA SER A 111 43.35 7.40 -23.00
C SER A 111 44.53 7.11 -23.93
N TYR A 112 44.26 6.92 -25.22
CA TYR A 112 45.28 6.75 -26.24
C TYR A 112 45.98 8.09 -26.48
N ASN A 113 46.79 8.52 -25.53
CA ASN A 113 47.81 9.54 -25.78
C ASN A 113 49.09 8.82 -26.19
N GLU A 114 49.42 8.93 -27.47
CA GLU A 114 50.72 8.53 -28.01
C GLU A 114 51.83 9.37 -27.36
N LYS A 115 52.38 8.85 -26.26
CA LYS A 115 53.74 9.01 -25.70
C LYS A 115 53.68 9.02 -24.18
N SER A 116 53.96 7.87 -23.55
CA SER A 116 55.17 7.69 -22.74
C SER A 116 55.17 6.32 -22.05
N THR A 117 56.37 5.77 -22.03
CA THR A 117 56.84 4.60 -21.30
C THR A 117 56.62 4.63 -19.79
N ALA A 118 56.42 3.43 -19.23
CA ALA A 118 56.57 3.00 -17.83
C ALA A 118 55.36 3.14 -16.87
N GLY A 119 54.89 1.99 -16.38
CA GLY A 119 54.04 1.83 -15.19
C GLY A 119 52.54 1.79 -15.46
N LEU A 120 51.99 0.60 -15.78
CA LEU A 120 50.54 0.40 -15.91
C LEU A 120 49.89 0.25 -14.52
N SER A 121 49.79 1.34 -13.75
CA SER A 121 48.79 1.42 -12.68
C SER A 121 47.47 1.76 -13.32
N SER A 122 46.55 0.80 -13.37
CA SER A 122 45.15 1.07 -13.73
C SER A 122 44.55 1.92 -12.61
N GLU A 123 44.63 3.25 -12.76
CA GLU A 123 43.99 4.17 -11.83
C GLU A 123 42.49 3.94 -11.87
N THR A 124 41.99 3.29 -10.82
CA THR A 124 40.58 3.00 -10.66
C THR A 124 39.97 4.21 -9.96
N ALA A 125 39.15 4.99 -10.67
CA ALA A 125 38.51 6.17 -10.11
C ALA A 125 37.16 5.77 -9.45
N PRO A 126 36.80 6.34 -8.28
CA PRO A 126 35.50 6.08 -7.66
C PRO A 126 34.35 6.52 -8.57
N LEU A 127 33.31 5.71 -8.69
CA LEU A 127 32.10 6.08 -9.43
C LEU A 127 31.46 7.34 -8.80
N PRO A 128 31.14 8.38 -9.59
CA PRO A 128 30.48 9.59 -9.09
C PRO A 128 29.15 9.26 -8.43
N GLU A 129 28.82 9.94 -7.32
CA GLU A 129 27.58 9.73 -6.58
C GLU A 129 26.32 9.85 -7.45
N SER A 130 26.34 10.76 -8.43
CA SER A 130 25.25 10.95 -9.40
C SER A 130 25.00 9.75 -10.31
N GLN A 131 26.01 8.89 -10.52
CA GLN A 131 25.93 7.72 -11.39
C GLN A 131 25.70 6.41 -10.62
N ARG A 132 25.86 6.42 -9.29
CA ARG A 132 25.71 5.22 -8.45
C ARG A 132 24.31 4.64 -8.50
N TRP A 133 23.28 5.50 -8.49
CA TRP A 133 21.89 5.05 -8.63
C TRP A 133 21.63 4.39 -9.99
N ASP A 134 22.09 5.02 -11.07
CA ASP A 134 21.91 4.48 -12.41
C ASP A 134 22.66 3.15 -12.61
N PHE A 135 23.85 3.03 -12.01
CA PHE A 135 24.60 1.77 -11.98
C PHE A 135 23.84 0.68 -11.21
N LEU A 136 23.30 1.01 -10.03
CA LEU A 136 22.48 0.08 -9.24
C LEU A 136 21.27 -0.41 -10.04
N ILE A 137 20.53 0.49 -10.71
CA ILE A 137 19.39 0.10 -11.55
C ILE A 137 19.83 -0.84 -12.68
N LYS A 138 20.94 -0.55 -13.38
CA LYS A 138 21.44 -1.43 -14.45
C LYS A 138 21.75 -2.83 -13.92
N LEU A 139 22.33 -2.94 -12.74
CA LEU A 139 22.56 -4.23 -12.08
C LEU A 139 21.26 -4.90 -11.69
N ALA A 140 20.33 -4.16 -11.09
CA ALA A 140 19.00 -4.67 -10.72
C ALA A 140 18.27 -5.24 -11.95
N VAL A 141 18.38 -4.57 -13.11
CA VAL A 141 17.83 -5.05 -14.39
C VAL A 141 18.49 -6.37 -14.81
N THR A 142 19.82 -6.48 -14.75
CA THR A 142 20.52 -7.75 -15.06
C THR A 142 20.08 -8.87 -14.12
N ARG A 143 19.99 -8.59 -12.81
CA ARG A 143 19.56 -9.54 -11.79
C ARG A 143 18.09 -9.94 -11.97
N PHE A 144 17.24 -8.99 -12.37
CA PHE A 144 15.84 -9.21 -12.70
C PHE A 144 15.69 -10.11 -13.93
N MET A 145 16.46 -9.92 -14.99
CA MET A 145 16.42 -10.80 -16.18
C MET A 145 16.71 -12.25 -15.82
N ALA A 146 17.74 -12.49 -14.99
CA ALA A 146 18.07 -13.84 -14.52
C ALA A 146 16.95 -14.45 -13.65
N TRP A 147 16.27 -13.65 -12.83
CA TRP A 147 15.10 -14.10 -12.08
C TRP A 147 13.90 -14.39 -12.98
N TRP A 148 13.64 -13.51 -13.95
CA TRP A 148 12.53 -13.61 -14.90
C TRP A 148 12.64 -14.87 -15.77
N ASP A 149 13.85 -15.24 -16.22
CA ASP A 149 14.09 -16.50 -16.93
C ASP A 149 13.68 -17.75 -16.12
N ASN A 150 13.69 -17.64 -14.78
CA ASN A 150 13.35 -18.73 -13.86
C ASN A 150 11.96 -18.58 -13.21
N ILE A 151 11.15 -17.59 -13.62
CA ILE A 151 9.87 -17.27 -12.96
C ILE A 151 8.89 -18.44 -12.97
N ASP A 152 8.89 -19.25 -14.02
CA ASP A 152 8.04 -20.45 -14.08
C ASP A 152 8.40 -21.48 -13.02
N MET A 153 9.68 -21.65 -12.72
CA MET A 153 10.11 -22.57 -11.67
C MET A 153 9.63 -22.08 -10.30
N VAL A 154 9.73 -20.77 -10.04
CA VAL A 154 9.20 -20.13 -8.83
C VAL A 154 7.70 -20.37 -8.72
N LEU A 155 6.97 -20.07 -9.79
CA LEU A 155 5.52 -20.21 -9.84
C LEU A 155 5.07 -21.68 -9.70
N ASN A 156 5.75 -22.62 -10.36
CA ASN A 156 5.45 -24.05 -10.26
C ASN A 156 5.74 -24.59 -8.85
N HIS A 157 6.86 -24.20 -8.25
CA HIS A 157 7.18 -24.54 -6.87
C HIS A 157 6.12 -23.99 -5.91
N ALA A 158 5.74 -22.71 -6.07
CA ALA A 158 4.68 -22.11 -5.28
C ALA A 158 3.36 -22.89 -5.38
N SER A 159 2.95 -23.31 -6.59
CA SER A 159 1.70 -24.08 -6.76
C SER A 159 1.75 -25.47 -6.14
N VAL A 160 2.89 -26.17 -6.21
CA VAL A 160 3.05 -27.54 -5.68
C VAL A 160 3.07 -27.55 -4.15
N TYR A 161 3.70 -26.56 -3.53
CA TYR A 161 3.78 -26.53 -2.06
C TYR A 161 2.61 -25.78 -1.41
N SER A 162 1.70 -25.21 -2.21
CA SER A 162 0.48 -24.56 -1.72
C SER A 162 -0.73 -25.49 -1.62
N HIS A 163 -0.62 -26.80 -1.89
CA HIS A 163 -1.74 -27.77 -1.97
C HIS A 163 -2.64 -27.93 -0.71
N HIS A 164 -2.38 -27.22 0.40
CA HIS A 164 -3.29 -27.15 1.55
C HIS A 164 -4.18 -25.89 1.56
N ALA A 165 -3.99 -24.99 0.61
CA ALA A 165 -4.85 -23.86 0.32
C ALA A 165 -5.29 -23.98 -1.15
N GLY A 166 -6.55 -23.67 -1.47
CA GLY A 166 -7.15 -23.94 -2.79
C GLY A 166 -6.38 -23.37 -3.98
N SER A 167 -6.83 -23.67 -5.20
CA SER A 167 -6.19 -23.24 -6.47
C SER A 167 -5.93 -21.73 -6.59
N ASP A 168 -6.55 -20.92 -5.73
CA ASP A 168 -6.45 -19.46 -5.64
C ASP A 168 -5.04 -18.95 -5.29
N VAL A 169 -4.21 -19.74 -4.60
CA VAL A 169 -2.86 -19.30 -4.16
C VAL A 169 -1.90 -19.10 -5.33
N ALA A 170 -2.17 -19.69 -6.50
CA ALA A 170 -1.26 -19.63 -7.64
C ALA A 170 -1.19 -18.25 -8.37
N LEU A 171 -2.10 -17.32 -8.06
CA LEU A 171 -2.16 -15.96 -8.62
C LEU A 171 -1.41 -14.90 -7.78
N GLN A 172 -0.93 -15.27 -6.59
CA GLN A 172 -0.12 -14.41 -5.73
C GLN A 172 1.06 -15.15 -5.12
N LEU A 173 2.24 -14.55 -5.15
CA LEU A 173 3.40 -15.09 -4.44
C LEU A 173 3.23 -14.91 -2.93
N THR A 174 3.51 -15.97 -2.16
CA THR A 174 3.66 -15.85 -0.71
C THR A 174 5.06 -15.31 -0.37
N LYS A 175 5.27 -14.90 0.88
CA LYS A 175 6.52 -14.26 1.34
C LYS A 175 7.79 -15.09 1.07
N ASP A 176 7.66 -16.42 1.01
CA ASP A 176 8.78 -17.34 0.80
C ASP A 176 9.21 -17.42 -0.69
N TYR A 177 8.46 -16.79 -1.59
CA TYR A 177 8.74 -16.75 -3.03
C TYR A 177 9.03 -15.34 -3.56
N LEU A 178 9.10 -14.34 -2.68
CA LEU A 178 9.36 -12.97 -3.09
C LEU A 178 10.79 -12.82 -3.62
N PRO A 179 11.02 -11.96 -4.62
CA PRO A 179 12.37 -11.60 -5.05
C PRO A 179 13.03 -10.61 -4.08
N PRO A 180 14.37 -10.43 -4.16
CA PRO A 180 15.10 -9.29 -3.60
C PRO A 180 14.49 -7.92 -3.94
N LEU A 181 14.72 -6.91 -3.10
CA LEU A 181 14.08 -5.58 -3.22
C LEU A 181 14.42 -4.86 -4.54
N ASP A 182 15.65 -4.99 -5.02
CA ASP A 182 16.11 -4.41 -6.28
C ASP A 182 15.41 -5.04 -7.50
N ILE A 183 15.20 -6.36 -7.46
CA ILE A 183 14.44 -7.10 -8.47
C ILE A 183 12.94 -6.77 -8.38
N LEU A 184 12.42 -6.63 -7.16
CA LEU A 184 11.03 -6.22 -6.91
C LEU A 184 10.76 -4.81 -7.47
N LEU A 185 11.73 -3.89 -7.40
CA LEU A 185 11.65 -2.56 -8.02
C LEU A 185 11.48 -2.66 -9.54
N VAL A 186 12.32 -3.45 -10.21
CA VAL A 186 12.23 -3.63 -11.67
C VAL A 186 10.90 -4.28 -12.06
N TRP A 187 10.47 -5.29 -11.31
CA TRP A 187 9.18 -5.95 -11.55
C TRP A 187 8.00 -5.00 -11.35
N TYR A 188 8.01 -4.21 -10.27
CA TYR A 188 7.04 -3.16 -10.00
C TYR A 188 6.93 -2.17 -11.16
N SER A 189 8.06 -1.62 -11.63
CA SER A 189 8.07 -0.67 -12.75
C SER A 189 7.58 -1.29 -14.06
N LEU A 190 7.96 -2.54 -14.32
CA LEU A 190 7.46 -3.26 -15.50
C LEU A 190 5.93 -3.46 -15.45
N MET A 191 5.37 -3.90 -14.32
CA MET A 191 3.92 -4.08 -14.17
C MET A 191 3.13 -2.78 -14.29
N LEU A 192 3.72 -1.66 -13.87
CA LEU A 192 3.19 -0.32 -14.12
C LEU A 192 3.31 0.14 -15.57
N ASN A 193 3.81 -0.68 -16.49
CA ASN A 193 3.64 -0.46 -17.91
C ASN A 193 2.87 -1.66 -18.47
N THR A 194 1.54 -1.57 -18.42
CA THR A 194 0.62 -2.67 -18.79
C THR A 194 0.92 -3.28 -20.16
N ASP A 195 1.27 -2.46 -21.15
CA ASP A 195 1.60 -2.92 -22.49
C ASP A 195 2.97 -3.60 -22.54
N ALA A 196 3.98 -3.02 -21.86
CA ALA A 196 5.30 -3.63 -21.75
C ALA A 196 5.27 -4.95 -20.96
N TYR A 197 4.50 -5.02 -19.87
CA TYR A 197 4.29 -6.23 -19.08
C TYR A 197 3.57 -7.30 -19.90
N ASP A 198 2.49 -6.95 -20.61
CA ASP A 198 1.76 -7.88 -21.48
C ASP A 198 2.66 -8.41 -22.62
N ALA A 199 3.55 -7.58 -23.16
CA ALA A 199 4.54 -7.99 -24.16
C ALA A 199 5.63 -8.89 -23.56
N ALA A 200 6.16 -8.57 -22.38
CA ALA A 200 7.14 -9.39 -21.67
C ALA A 200 6.58 -10.78 -21.31
N CYS A 201 5.34 -10.84 -20.83
CA CYS A 201 4.63 -12.10 -20.56
C CYS A 201 4.47 -12.94 -21.84
N GLN A 202 4.20 -12.32 -23.00
CA GLN A 202 4.10 -13.03 -24.28
C GLN A 202 5.45 -13.53 -24.78
N ALA A 203 6.50 -12.72 -24.65
CA ALA A 203 7.85 -13.07 -25.08
C ALA A 203 8.48 -14.20 -24.25
N HIS A 204 8.05 -14.36 -22.99
CA HIS A 204 8.52 -15.45 -22.12
C HIS A 204 8.10 -16.84 -22.63
N GLY A 205 6.97 -16.94 -23.33
CA GLY A 205 6.54 -18.14 -24.06
C GLY A 205 5.86 -19.22 -23.21
N SER A 206 6.23 -19.40 -21.94
CA SER A 206 5.61 -20.35 -21.01
C SER A 206 4.61 -19.68 -20.06
N ASN A 207 3.53 -20.39 -19.72
CA ASN A 207 2.49 -19.98 -18.77
C ASN A 207 1.99 -18.52 -18.90
N VAL A 208 1.91 -18.00 -20.13
CA VAL A 208 1.53 -16.61 -20.44
C VAL A 208 0.25 -16.19 -19.72
N ALA A 209 -0.76 -17.07 -19.70
CA ALA A 209 -2.03 -16.80 -19.02
C ALA A 209 -1.86 -16.58 -17.51
N ARG A 210 -0.97 -17.33 -16.86
CA ARG A 210 -0.69 -17.19 -15.42
C ARG A 210 0.09 -15.91 -15.12
N LEU A 211 1.12 -15.60 -15.93
CA LEU A 211 1.92 -14.39 -15.75
C LEU A 211 1.11 -13.11 -15.97
N LYS A 212 0.25 -13.08 -17.00
CA LYS A 212 -0.64 -11.93 -17.28
C LYS A 212 -1.67 -11.65 -16.19
N ASN A 213 -2.06 -12.68 -15.45
CA ASN A 213 -3.03 -12.57 -14.35
C ASN A 213 -2.35 -12.52 -12.97
N LEU A 214 -1.02 -12.59 -12.91
CA LEU A 214 -0.26 -12.54 -11.66
C LEU A 214 -0.49 -11.19 -10.99
N CYS A 215 -1.03 -11.21 -9.78
CA CYS A 215 -1.23 -10.01 -8.99
C CYS A 215 0.05 -9.67 -8.23
N PHE A 216 0.31 -8.37 -8.07
CA PHE A 216 1.43 -7.95 -7.23
C PHE A 216 1.19 -8.42 -5.78
N PRO A 217 2.22 -9.00 -5.11
CA PRO A 217 2.01 -9.79 -3.91
C PRO A 217 1.93 -8.95 -2.62
N TRP A 218 0.98 -8.02 -2.54
CA TRP A 218 0.84 -7.09 -1.41
C TRP A 218 0.74 -7.74 -0.03
N PRO A 219 0.00 -8.85 0.18
CA PRO A 219 -0.02 -9.49 1.49
C PRO A 219 1.36 -9.97 1.94
N ALA A 220 2.11 -10.57 1.01
CA ALA A 220 3.46 -11.05 1.27
C ALA A 220 4.43 -9.89 1.49
N ILE A 221 4.31 -8.80 0.73
CA ILE A 221 5.13 -7.58 0.88
C ILE A 221 4.89 -6.95 2.25
N ARG A 222 3.63 -6.81 2.68
CA ARG A 222 3.30 -6.31 4.02
C ARG A 222 3.96 -7.15 5.12
N ASP A 223 4.00 -8.47 4.96
CA ASP A 223 4.53 -9.39 5.96
C ASP A 223 6.06 -9.37 6.09
N VAL A 224 6.77 -8.81 5.10
CA VAL A 224 8.24 -8.74 5.08
C VAL A 224 8.78 -7.33 5.30
N ILE A 225 7.94 -6.30 5.30
CA ILE A 225 8.37 -4.92 5.60
C ILE A 225 8.34 -4.69 7.11
N ASP A 226 9.47 -4.28 7.68
CA ASP A 226 9.52 -3.66 9.00
C ASP A 226 8.84 -2.29 8.91
N MET A 227 7.60 -2.18 9.39
CA MET A 227 6.80 -0.96 9.34
C MET A 227 7.35 0.17 10.22
N ASP A 228 8.24 -0.10 11.17
CA ASP A 228 8.87 0.96 11.97
C ASP A 228 10.10 1.55 11.26
N LYS A 229 10.86 0.75 10.51
CA LYS A 229 12.05 1.22 9.78
C LYS A 229 11.84 1.47 8.29
N MET A 230 10.75 0.96 7.72
CA MET A 230 10.55 0.83 6.27
C MET A 230 11.72 0.08 5.61
N GLU A 231 12.06 -1.06 6.19
CA GLU A 231 13.09 -1.97 5.69
C GLU A 231 12.45 -3.25 5.17
N TYR A 232 12.90 -3.71 3.99
CA TYR A 232 12.41 -4.94 3.36
C TYR A 232 13.26 -6.13 3.83
N GLU A 233 12.70 -6.98 4.68
CA GLU A 233 13.37 -8.14 5.26
C GLU A 233 13.00 -9.43 4.54
N LEU A 234 13.76 -9.76 3.49
CA LEU A 234 13.47 -10.96 2.70
C LEU A 234 13.63 -12.24 3.55
N PRO A 235 12.62 -13.15 3.62
CA PRO A 235 12.73 -14.38 4.40
C PRO A 235 13.86 -15.29 3.92
N ARG A 236 14.45 -16.07 4.85
CA ARG A 236 15.54 -17.01 4.52
C ARG A 236 15.17 -18.01 3.42
N ALA A 237 13.91 -18.45 3.39
CA ALA A 237 13.42 -19.35 2.35
C ALA A 237 13.50 -18.70 0.96
N ALA A 238 13.01 -17.46 0.83
CA ALA A 238 13.07 -16.68 -0.40
C ALA A 238 14.52 -16.34 -0.81
N GLN A 239 15.37 -15.98 0.15
CA GLN A 239 16.81 -15.78 -0.10
C GLN A 239 17.48 -17.03 -0.67
N ASN A 240 17.20 -18.20 -0.08
CA ASN A 240 17.76 -19.47 -0.53
C ASN A 240 17.24 -19.87 -1.91
N LEU A 241 15.93 -19.69 -2.16
CA LEU A 241 15.32 -19.94 -3.46
C LEU A 241 15.98 -19.08 -4.54
N PHE A 242 16.09 -17.77 -4.30
CA PHE A 242 16.74 -16.86 -5.25
C PHE A 242 18.18 -17.28 -5.53
N ARG A 243 18.99 -17.53 -4.49
CA ARG A 243 20.38 -17.96 -4.64
C ARG A 243 20.51 -19.27 -5.40
N ASN A 244 19.62 -20.24 -5.17
CA ASN A 244 19.65 -21.53 -5.86
C ASN A 244 19.27 -21.41 -7.35
N LEU A 245 18.36 -20.49 -7.69
CA LEU A 245 17.91 -20.31 -9.08
C LEU A 245 18.88 -19.44 -9.89
N SER A 246 19.41 -18.38 -9.31
CA SER A 246 20.22 -17.40 -10.03
C SER A 246 21.72 -17.55 -9.80
N SER A 247 22.15 -18.27 -8.75
CA SER A 247 23.52 -18.27 -8.22
C SER A 247 24.02 -16.89 -7.77
N GLN A 248 23.10 -15.96 -7.46
CA GLN A 248 23.41 -14.59 -7.06
C GLN A 248 23.08 -14.35 -5.58
N SER A 249 23.81 -13.40 -4.96
CA SER A 249 23.47 -12.89 -3.62
C SER A 249 22.13 -12.17 -3.62
N CYS A 250 21.33 -12.33 -2.56
CA CYS A 250 20.07 -11.59 -2.38
C CYS A 250 20.28 -10.11 -2.07
N ASP A 251 21.43 -9.74 -1.49
CA ASP A 251 21.82 -8.35 -1.30
C ASP A 251 22.62 -7.86 -2.52
N ILE A 252 22.15 -6.77 -3.13
CA ILE A 252 22.77 -6.16 -4.31
C ILE A 252 24.15 -5.59 -4.01
N LEU A 253 24.41 -5.15 -2.77
CA LEU A 253 25.74 -4.65 -2.39
C LEU A 253 26.73 -5.81 -2.26
N THR A 254 26.35 -6.88 -1.55
CA THR A 254 27.15 -8.12 -1.48
C THR A 254 27.36 -8.75 -2.87
N TYR A 255 26.39 -8.64 -3.78
CA TYR A 255 26.53 -9.11 -5.16
C TYR A 255 27.66 -8.43 -5.92
N LEU A 256 27.93 -7.16 -5.63
CA LEU A 256 29.01 -6.40 -6.26
C LEU A 256 30.41 -6.84 -5.82
N ASP A 257 30.56 -7.29 -4.58
CA ASP A 257 31.84 -7.76 -4.04
C ASP A 257 32.24 -9.11 -4.64
N SER A 258 31.29 -9.88 -5.16
CA SER A 258 31.52 -11.21 -5.73
C SER A 258 30.50 -11.54 -6.82
N PRO A 259 30.57 -10.86 -7.98
CA PRO A 259 29.68 -11.16 -9.09
C PRO A 259 29.98 -12.58 -9.60
N PRO A 260 28.96 -13.37 -9.97
CA PRO A 260 29.17 -14.71 -10.49
C PRO A 260 30.03 -14.66 -11.77
N ALA A 261 30.88 -15.66 -11.97
CA ALA A 261 31.84 -15.72 -13.07
C ALA A 261 31.20 -15.65 -14.47
N TYR A 262 29.92 -16.02 -14.57
CA TYR A 262 29.08 -15.87 -15.75
C TYR A 262 27.71 -15.36 -15.33
N THR A 263 27.34 -14.16 -15.79
CA THR A 263 25.94 -13.75 -15.88
C THR A 263 25.52 -13.99 -17.32
N ASP A 264 24.78 -15.07 -17.58
CA ASP A 264 24.17 -15.26 -18.89
C ASP A 264 23.21 -14.09 -19.10
N SER A 265 23.40 -13.31 -20.17
CA SER A 265 22.45 -12.27 -20.57
C SER A 265 21.15 -13.00 -20.86
N GLY A 266 20.10 -12.72 -20.07
CA GLY A 266 18.89 -13.54 -20.01
C GLY A 266 18.36 -13.94 -21.38
N LYS A 267 17.80 -15.16 -21.45
CA LYS A 267 17.30 -15.76 -22.70
C LYS A 267 16.12 -14.95 -23.27
N VAL A 268 15.38 -14.25 -22.42
CA VAL A 268 14.24 -13.43 -22.81
C VAL A 268 14.68 -12.00 -23.13
N SER A 269 14.45 -11.60 -24.38
CA SER A 269 14.65 -10.22 -24.82
C SER A 269 13.41 -9.36 -24.49
N PHE A 270 13.62 -8.26 -23.77
CA PHE A 270 12.59 -7.26 -23.50
C PHE A 270 12.54 -6.24 -24.65
N LYS A 271 11.33 -5.95 -25.14
CA LYS A 271 11.12 -4.90 -26.16
C LYS A 271 11.33 -3.48 -25.60
N THR A 272 11.08 -3.31 -24.31
CA THR A 272 11.15 -2.03 -23.61
C THR A 272 12.46 -1.93 -22.83
N ASP A 273 13.03 -0.73 -22.75
CA ASP A 273 14.18 -0.46 -21.88
C ASP A 273 13.78 -0.42 -20.41
N LEU A 274 14.03 -1.52 -19.69
CA LEU A 274 13.71 -1.66 -18.27
C LEU A 274 14.42 -0.60 -17.40
N PHE A 275 15.59 -0.12 -17.80
CA PHE A 275 16.27 0.96 -17.07
C PHE A 275 15.43 2.24 -17.12
N SER A 276 15.01 2.65 -18.32
CA SER A 276 14.16 3.82 -18.50
C SER A 276 12.81 3.67 -17.80
N GLU A 277 12.19 2.48 -17.80
CA GLU A 277 10.93 2.25 -17.06
C GLU A 277 11.10 2.47 -15.55
N VAL A 278 12.17 1.99 -14.94
CA VAL A 278 12.43 2.25 -13.51
C VAL A 278 12.61 3.74 -13.24
N LYS A 279 13.35 4.44 -14.11
CA LYS A 279 13.64 5.88 -13.96
C LYS A 279 12.39 6.76 -14.00
N LYS A 280 11.32 6.37 -14.72
CA LYS A 280 10.04 7.10 -14.75
C LYS A 280 9.42 7.27 -13.36
N HIS A 281 9.75 6.40 -12.41
CA HIS A 281 9.17 6.42 -11.07
C HIS A 281 10.01 7.18 -10.04
N ASP A 282 11.21 7.68 -10.40
CA ASP A 282 12.11 8.39 -9.47
C ASP A 282 11.44 9.63 -8.85
N SER A 283 10.70 10.40 -9.66
CA SER A 283 10.00 11.61 -9.20
C SER A 283 8.88 11.26 -8.21
N PHE A 284 8.06 10.27 -8.55
CA PHE A 284 6.95 9.81 -7.72
C PHE A 284 7.41 9.22 -6.39
N ILE A 285 8.50 8.43 -6.37
CA ILE A 285 9.09 7.91 -5.13
C ILE A 285 9.59 9.06 -4.24
N ASN A 286 10.26 10.05 -4.83
CA ASN A 286 10.72 11.23 -4.08
C ASN A 286 9.54 12.06 -3.55
N GLU A 287 8.49 12.23 -4.36
CA GLU A 287 7.28 12.94 -3.99
C GLU A 287 6.54 12.27 -2.82
N SER A 288 6.44 10.93 -2.87
CA SER A 288 5.91 10.09 -1.78
C SER A 288 6.70 10.32 -0.49
N HIS A 289 8.03 10.30 -0.57
CA HIS A 289 8.90 10.51 0.59
C HIS A 289 8.80 11.92 1.18
N GLN A 290 8.68 12.95 0.33
CA GLN A 290 8.49 14.33 0.78
C GLN A 290 7.17 14.53 1.53
N ARG A 291 6.11 13.82 1.10
CA ARG A 291 4.80 13.84 1.75
C ARG A 291 4.74 12.95 2.98
N LEU A 292 5.48 11.85 2.99
CA LEU A 292 5.57 10.85 4.06
C LEU A 292 4.20 10.45 4.64
N TRP A 293 3.19 10.26 3.77
CA TRP A 293 1.82 9.95 4.20
C TRP A 293 1.74 8.71 5.08
N ILE A 294 2.60 7.71 4.87
CA ILE A 294 2.65 6.49 5.68
C ILE A 294 2.91 6.76 7.17
N ARG A 295 3.55 7.88 7.51
CA ARG A 295 3.76 8.33 8.91
C ARG A 295 2.86 9.50 9.30
N SER A 296 1.87 9.86 8.48
CA SER A 296 0.98 10.98 8.74
C SER A 296 -0.04 10.64 9.82
N PRO A 297 -0.43 11.58 10.70
CA PRO A 297 -1.58 11.41 11.58
C PRO A 297 -2.90 11.20 10.84
N ALA A 298 -2.98 11.65 9.58
CA ALA A 298 -4.17 11.57 8.73
C ALA A 298 -4.13 10.39 7.73
N LEU A 299 -3.19 9.44 7.87
CA LEU A 299 -2.96 8.38 6.87
C LEU A 299 -4.25 7.72 6.34
N TYR A 300 -5.13 7.28 7.25
CA TYR A 300 -6.37 6.61 6.85
C TYR A 300 -7.32 7.53 6.10
N GLY A 301 -7.50 8.77 6.58
CA GLY A 301 -8.37 9.76 5.95
C GLY A 301 -7.84 10.22 4.60
N SER A 302 -6.53 10.48 4.49
CA SER A 302 -5.84 10.82 3.25
C SER A 302 -6.03 9.76 2.17
N LEU A 303 -5.81 8.49 2.52
CA LEU A 303 -6.00 7.38 1.57
C LEU A 303 -7.47 7.17 1.23
N GLY A 304 -8.39 7.35 2.18
CA GLY A 304 -9.83 7.27 1.91
C GLY A 304 -10.30 8.31 0.90
N ARG A 305 -9.90 9.58 1.07
CA ARG A 305 -10.21 10.66 0.12
C ARG A 305 -9.57 10.43 -1.24
N ALA A 306 -8.28 10.09 -1.26
CA ALA A 306 -7.56 9.80 -2.51
C ALA A 306 -8.19 8.65 -3.31
N GLY A 307 -8.70 7.61 -2.65
CA GLY A 307 -9.44 6.54 -3.30
C GLY A 307 -10.78 6.99 -3.89
N GLY A 308 -11.49 7.88 -3.20
CA GLY A 308 -12.69 8.54 -3.73
C GLY A 308 -12.39 9.41 -4.95
N ASP A 309 -11.37 10.26 -4.86
CA ASP A 309 -10.92 11.13 -5.95
C ASP A 309 -10.51 10.33 -7.19
N TYR A 310 -9.85 9.18 -6.98
CA TYR A 310 -9.46 8.27 -8.06
C TYR A 310 -10.67 7.67 -8.78
N LEU A 311 -11.68 7.24 -8.03
CA LEU A 311 -12.91 6.70 -8.60
C LEU A 311 -13.67 7.79 -9.38
N ASP A 312 -13.83 8.96 -8.76
CA ASP A 312 -14.52 10.11 -9.35
C ASP A 312 -13.84 10.57 -10.64
N PHE A 313 -12.49 10.63 -10.64
CA PHE A 313 -11.70 10.94 -11.82
C PHE A 313 -12.01 10.01 -13.00
N HIS A 314 -11.97 8.68 -12.80
CA HIS A 314 -12.25 7.74 -13.89
C HIS A 314 -13.72 7.71 -14.32
N LEU A 315 -14.66 8.06 -13.44
CA LEU A 315 -16.07 8.21 -13.82
C LEU A 315 -16.28 9.44 -14.73
N ARG A 316 -15.58 10.55 -14.46
CA ARG A 316 -15.58 11.75 -15.31
C ARG A 316 -14.85 11.52 -16.64
N GLU A 317 -13.66 10.92 -16.58
CA GLU A 317 -12.75 10.72 -17.73
C GLU A 317 -12.46 9.23 -18.03
N PRO A 318 -13.45 8.44 -18.50
CA PRO A 318 -13.29 6.98 -18.64
C PRO A 318 -12.42 6.51 -19.81
N ASN A 319 -12.04 7.43 -20.70
CA ASN A 319 -11.22 7.16 -21.88
C ASN A 319 -9.81 7.77 -21.77
N VAL A 320 -9.45 8.29 -20.60
CA VAL A 320 -8.17 8.95 -20.40
C VAL A 320 -7.01 7.97 -20.54
N VAL A 321 -5.97 8.41 -21.24
CA VAL A 321 -4.70 7.67 -21.35
C VAL A 321 -3.74 8.28 -20.35
N GLU A 322 -3.06 7.42 -19.59
CA GLU A 322 -2.21 7.82 -18.47
C GLU A 322 -1.08 8.76 -18.87
N ASP A 323 -0.39 8.46 -19.97
CA ASP A 323 0.75 9.24 -20.46
C ASP A 323 0.39 10.71 -20.75
N ASP A 324 -0.90 11.01 -20.96
CA ASP A 324 -1.38 12.35 -21.28
C ASP A 324 -1.65 13.21 -20.02
N VAL A 325 -1.90 12.61 -18.86
CA VAL A 325 -2.43 13.32 -17.68
C VAL A 325 -1.74 12.99 -16.36
N LEU A 326 -0.96 11.91 -16.26
CA LEU A 326 -0.52 11.39 -14.96
C LEU A 326 0.24 12.43 -14.12
N GLU A 327 1.05 13.26 -14.76
CA GLU A 327 1.85 14.30 -14.09
C GLU A 327 1.02 15.50 -13.59
N SER A 328 -0.18 15.73 -14.14
CA SER A 328 -1.07 16.82 -13.71
C SER A 328 -1.99 16.41 -12.55
N LEU A 329 -2.18 15.11 -12.34
CA LEU A 329 -3.05 14.56 -11.30
C LEU A 329 -2.48 14.72 -9.90
N SER A 330 -3.38 14.76 -8.91
CA SER A 330 -2.98 14.78 -7.51
C SER A 330 -2.19 13.53 -7.14
N PHE A 331 -1.27 13.66 -6.18
CA PHE A 331 -0.46 12.54 -5.67
C PHE A 331 -1.32 11.35 -5.23
N GLY A 332 -2.47 11.61 -4.59
CA GLY A 332 -3.39 10.57 -4.13
C GLY A 332 -3.99 9.75 -5.29
N VAL A 333 -4.50 10.43 -6.32
CA VAL A 333 -5.05 9.77 -7.52
C VAL A 333 -3.96 8.97 -8.23
N GLN A 334 -2.77 9.56 -8.37
CA GLN A 334 -1.58 8.94 -8.91
C GLN A 334 -1.16 7.65 -8.16
N LEU A 335 -1.25 7.65 -6.83
CA LEU A 335 -0.97 6.48 -5.99
C LEU A 335 -1.99 5.36 -6.21
N PHE A 336 -3.28 5.68 -6.19
CA PHE A 336 -4.34 4.70 -6.39
C PHE A 336 -4.32 4.10 -7.79
N TRP A 337 -4.09 4.93 -8.82
CA TRP A 337 -3.98 4.44 -10.19
C TRP A 337 -2.83 3.44 -10.34
N ARG A 338 -1.63 3.77 -9.84
CA ARG A 338 -0.49 2.83 -9.85
C ARG A 338 -0.80 1.57 -9.04
N THR A 339 -1.43 1.70 -7.88
CA THR A 339 -1.85 0.55 -7.06
C THR A 339 -2.81 -0.37 -7.81
N HIS A 340 -3.76 0.19 -8.57
CA HIS A 340 -4.74 -0.58 -9.32
C HIS A 340 -4.10 -1.37 -10.47
N ARG A 341 -3.15 -0.76 -11.20
CA ARG A 341 -2.46 -1.40 -12.33
C ARG A 341 -1.63 -2.62 -11.93
N LEU A 342 -1.23 -2.70 -10.67
CA LEU A 342 -0.56 -3.85 -10.07
C LEU A 342 -1.50 -5.07 -9.87
N PHE A 343 -2.76 -4.93 -10.26
CA PHE A 343 -3.75 -5.99 -10.39
C PHE A 343 -4.28 -6.04 -11.84
N PRO A 344 -3.52 -6.60 -12.80
CA PRO A 344 -3.81 -6.44 -14.22
C PRO A 344 -5.22 -6.86 -14.63
N ARG A 345 -5.73 -7.96 -14.05
CA ARG A 345 -7.07 -8.47 -14.32
C ARG A 345 -8.15 -7.53 -13.78
N GLN A 346 -8.06 -7.16 -12.50
CA GLN A 346 -9.02 -6.30 -11.82
C GLN A 346 -9.08 -4.92 -12.48
N TYR A 347 -7.92 -4.35 -12.82
CA TYR A 347 -7.84 -3.07 -13.51
C TYR A 347 -8.51 -3.12 -14.90
N LYS A 348 -8.25 -4.16 -15.70
CA LYS A 348 -8.91 -4.35 -17.00
C LYS A 348 -10.43 -4.48 -16.85
N THR A 349 -10.91 -5.23 -15.86
CA THR A 349 -12.35 -5.36 -15.58
C THR A 349 -12.96 -4.03 -15.14
N PHE A 350 -12.30 -3.29 -14.26
CA PHE A 350 -12.72 -1.97 -13.80
C PHE A 350 -12.90 -0.98 -14.97
N LEU A 351 -11.93 -0.90 -15.88
CA LEU A 351 -12.02 -0.02 -17.05
C LEU A 351 -13.20 -0.36 -17.97
N VAL A 352 -13.51 -1.66 -18.14
CA VAL A 352 -14.67 -2.10 -18.91
C VAL A 352 -15.97 -1.65 -18.25
N GLU A 353 -16.10 -1.83 -16.94
CA GLU A 353 -17.30 -1.42 -16.20
C GLU A 353 -17.50 0.10 -16.17
N ILE A 354 -16.43 0.87 -15.99
CA ILE A 354 -16.49 2.33 -16.06
C ILE A 354 -16.96 2.82 -17.44
N ARG A 355 -16.48 2.20 -18.53
CA ARG A 355 -16.92 2.56 -19.89
C ARG A 355 -18.38 2.19 -20.16
N LYS A 356 -18.85 1.05 -19.63
CA LYS A 356 -20.27 0.65 -19.75
C LYS A 356 -21.19 1.67 -19.09
N LYS A 357 -20.87 2.13 -17.88
CA LYS A 357 -21.68 3.11 -17.14
C LYS A 357 -21.87 4.45 -17.87
N LYS A 358 -20.90 4.89 -18.69
CA LYS A 358 -21.06 6.10 -19.53
C LYS A 358 -21.91 5.86 -20.78
N GLY A 359 -21.98 4.62 -21.26
CA GLY A 359 -22.68 4.24 -22.49
C GLY A 359 -24.19 3.98 -22.33
N GLU A 360 -24.67 3.72 -21.12
CA GLU A 360 -26.11 3.50 -20.84
C GLU A 360 -26.79 4.79 -20.37
N PRO A 361 -27.82 5.30 -21.07
CA PRO A 361 -28.72 6.32 -20.52
C PRO A 361 -29.66 5.63 -19.52
N SER A 362 -29.14 5.26 -18.34
CA SER A 362 -29.97 4.64 -17.29
C SER A 362 -30.93 5.68 -16.70
N SER A 363 -32.17 5.25 -16.44
CA SER A 363 -33.25 6.06 -15.87
C SER A 363 -32.78 6.89 -14.68
N LYS A 364 -33.12 8.18 -14.70
CA LYS A 364 -32.74 9.24 -13.76
C LYS A 364 -33.05 9.00 -12.26
N ASP A 365 -33.52 7.82 -11.86
CA ASP A 365 -34.03 7.56 -10.49
C ASP A 365 -33.09 6.77 -9.58
N ASP A 366 -32.08 6.03 -10.08
CA ASP A 366 -31.20 5.22 -9.21
C ASP A 366 -29.85 5.87 -8.85
N LEU A 367 -29.56 7.06 -9.38
CA LEU A 367 -28.26 7.73 -9.24
C LEU A 367 -28.34 9.15 -8.66
N LYS A 368 -29.46 9.51 -8.01
CA LYS A 368 -29.57 10.77 -7.24
C LYS A 368 -28.96 10.72 -5.84
N ILE A 369 -28.28 9.62 -5.51
CA ILE A 369 -27.41 9.57 -4.33
C ILE A 369 -26.00 9.62 -4.88
N VAL A 370 -25.27 10.68 -4.52
CA VAL A 370 -23.92 11.07 -4.95
C VAL A 370 -23.90 11.96 -6.21
N LEU A 371 -23.43 13.20 -6.02
CA LEU A 371 -23.11 14.25 -7.01
C LEU A 371 -24.21 15.28 -7.34
N ASP A 372 -24.53 16.14 -6.37
CA ASP A 372 -24.84 17.54 -6.68
C ASP A 372 -23.50 18.30 -6.70
N GLY A 373 -22.96 18.52 -7.89
CA GLY A 373 -21.75 19.32 -8.11
C GLY A 373 -21.73 19.76 -9.57
N GLU A 374 -21.85 21.07 -9.78
CA GLU A 374 -21.98 21.72 -11.08
C GLU A 374 -20.73 21.49 -11.95
N ASP A 375 -20.94 21.38 -13.26
CA ASP A 375 -19.93 21.31 -14.32
C ASP A 375 -18.99 22.53 -14.24
N GLU A 376 -17.90 22.42 -13.49
CA GLU A 376 -16.76 23.32 -13.62
C GLU A 376 -15.57 22.54 -14.17
N ALA A 377 -15.05 23.03 -15.30
CA ALA A 377 -13.90 22.47 -15.97
C ALA A 377 -12.70 22.43 -15.01
N LEU A 378 -11.91 21.35 -15.06
CA LEU A 378 -10.72 21.12 -14.24
C LEU A 378 -9.67 22.25 -14.45
N GLU A 379 -9.83 23.37 -13.76
CA GLU A 379 -8.68 24.14 -13.31
C GLU A 379 -8.04 23.34 -12.18
N SER A 380 -7.03 22.53 -12.53
CA SER A 380 -6.24 21.74 -11.60
C SER A 380 -5.39 22.65 -10.70
N SER A 381 -6.05 23.44 -9.85
CA SER A 381 -5.38 24.10 -8.74
C SER A 381 -5.05 23.02 -7.71
N GLN A 382 -3.81 22.53 -7.76
CA GLN A 382 -3.35 21.47 -6.89
C GLN A 382 -3.51 21.90 -5.43
N CYS A 383 -4.37 21.18 -4.72
CA CYS A 383 -4.59 21.39 -3.30
C CYS A 383 -3.40 20.86 -2.51
N CYS A 384 -2.97 21.59 -1.47
CA CYS A 384 -1.84 21.21 -0.63
C CYS A 384 -2.12 19.87 0.07
N CYS A 385 -1.22 18.90 -0.10
CA CYS A 385 -1.33 17.54 0.41
C CYS A 385 -0.44 17.27 1.65
N CYS A 386 -0.06 18.31 2.39
CA CYS A 386 0.81 18.19 3.57
C CYS A 386 0.04 17.60 4.78
N TRP A 387 0.77 17.14 5.81
CA TRP A 387 0.18 16.56 7.02
C TRP A 387 -0.83 17.50 7.69
N THR A 388 -0.54 18.81 7.73
CA THR A 388 -1.43 19.81 8.32
C THR A 388 -2.77 19.88 7.58
N CYS A 389 -2.74 20.07 6.25
CA CYS A 389 -3.96 20.16 5.46
C CYS A 389 -4.74 18.85 5.46
N GLU A 390 -4.06 17.72 5.33
CA GLU A 390 -4.70 16.40 5.37
C GLU A 390 -5.36 16.12 6.72
N ARG A 391 -4.72 16.51 7.83
CA ARG A 391 -5.31 16.34 9.15
C ARG A 391 -6.51 17.25 9.37
N ILE A 392 -6.49 18.48 8.84
CA ILE A 392 -7.66 19.36 8.86
C ILE A 392 -8.80 18.75 8.03
N ARG A 393 -8.50 18.14 6.87
CA ARG A 393 -9.50 17.49 6.02
C ARG A 393 -10.20 16.29 6.65
N ASP A 394 -9.63 15.69 7.69
CA ASP A 394 -10.31 14.65 8.45
C ASP A 394 -11.52 15.20 9.23
N ASP A 395 -11.48 16.48 9.64
CA ASP A 395 -12.59 17.16 10.31
C ASP A 395 -13.40 18.05 9.35
N VAL A 396 -12.77 18.63 8.31
CA VAL A 396 -13.38 19.52 7.31
C VAL A 396 -13.03 19.04 5.90
N PRO A 397 -13.78 18.11 5.30
CA PRO A 397 -13.45 17.52 4.00
C PRO A 397 -13.28 18.55 2.87
N GLU A 398 -14.07 19.63 2.89
CA GLU A 398 -14.03 20.73 1.92
C GLU A 398 -12.87 21.71 2.13
N PHE A 399 -11.95 21.41 3.05
CA PHE A 399 -10.81 22.28 3.33
C PHE A 399 -9.87 22.33 2.12
N TYR A 400 -9.68 23.56 1.62
CA TYR A 400 -8.91 23.83 0.42
C TYR A 400 -7.78 24.82 0.73
N HIS A 401 -6.58 24.47 0.29
CA HIS A 401 -5.42 25.34 0.41
C HIS A 401 -4.58 25.18 -0.85
N ALA A 402 -4.37 26.26 -1.61
CA ALA A 402 -3.58 26.19 -2.84
C ALA A 402 -2.12 25.81 -2.53
N GLN A 403 -1.53 24.94 -3.36
CA GLN A 403 -0.11 24.60 -3.27
C GLN A 403 0.70 25.73 -3.93
N LEU A 404 1.54 26.42 -3.16
CA LEU A 404 2.49 27.41 -3.70
C LEU A 404 3.57 26.66 -4.49
N SER A 405 3.40 26.53 -5.80
CA SER A 405 4.44 26.02 -6.70
C SER A 405 5.68 26.91 -6.62
N SER A 406 6.86 26.31 -6.51
CA SER A 406 8.17 26.98 -6.38
C SER A 406 8.69 27.64 -7.67
N VAL A 407 7.79 28.12 -8.55
CA VAL A 407 8.15 28.85 -9.77
C VAL A 407 7.64 30.29 -9.62
N PRO A 408 8.51 31.32 -9.64
CA PRO A 408 8.07 32.70 -9.55
C PRO A 408 7.51 33.13 -10.90
N SER A 409 6.22 32.90 -11.11
CA SER A 409 5.48 33.50 -12.21
C SER A 409 4.17 34.11 -11.69
N SER A 410 4.21 35.42 -11.49
CA SER A 410 3.10 36.36 -11.24
C SER A 410 2.36 36.26 -9.89
N PRO A 411 2.12 37.39 -9.19
CA PRO A 411 1.62 37.42 -7.81
C PRO A 411 0.09 37.51 -7.72
N THR A 412 -0.67 36.56 -8.29
CA THR A 412 -2.14 36.72 -8.33
C THR A 412 -3.00 35.48 -7.99
N THR A 413 -2.42 34.43 -7.40
CA THR A 413 -3.24 33.26 -6.96
C THR A 413 -2.83 32.73 -5.59
N ALA A 414 -2.43 33.61 -4.68
CA ALA A 414 -2.42 33.28 -3.26
C ALA A 414 -3.87 33.34 -2.75
N VAL A 415 -4.42 32.22 -2.29
CA VAL A 415 -5.69 32.20 -1.56
C VAL A 415 -5.56 33.18 -0.39
N SER A 416 -6.49 34.11 -0.26
CA SER A 416 -6.44 35.09 0.83
C SER A 416 -6.54 34.35 2.18
N PRO A 417 -5.75 34.73 3.19
CA PRO A 417 -5.82 34.14 4.53
C PRO A 417 -7.24 34.20 5.13
N ASP A 418 -8.04 35.18 4.72
CA ASP A 418 -9.46 35.33 5.07
C ASP A 418 -10.33 34.14 4.60
N THR A 419 -9.99 33.48 3.50
CA THR A 419 -10.76 32.33 2.97
C THR A 419 -10.47 31.07 3.79
N VAL A 420 -9.19 30.83 4.10
CA VAL A 420 -8.75 29.71 4.95
C VAL A 420 -9.33 29.88 6.36
N GLN A 421 -9.32 31.10 6.90
CA GLN A 421 -9.89 31.40 8.21
C GLN A 421 -11.41 31.13 8.26
N LYS A 422 -12.15 31.48 7.19
CA LYS A 422 -13.59 31.15 7.10
C LYS A 422 -13.82 29.64 7.11
N GLN A 423 -13.01 28.86 6.39
CA GLN A 423 -13.15 27.39 6.38
C GLN A 423 -12.89 26.79 7.78
N LEU A 424 -11.88 27.31 8.49
CA LEU A 424 -11.53 26.86 9.84
C LEU A 424 -12.51 27.33 10.93
N SER A 425 -13.34 28.34 10.66
CA SER A 425 -14.35 28.82 11.63
C SER A 425 -15.41 27.79 11.99
N SER A 426 -15.56 26.74 11.18
CA SER A 426 -16.41 25.57 11.46
C SER A 426 -15.86 24.69 12.60
N LEU A 427 -14.57 24.78 12.91
CA LEU A 427 -13.91 23.99 13.94
C LEU A 427 -14.01 24.66 15.31
N SER A 428 -14.33 23.86 16.32
CA SER A 428 -14.21 24.30 17.71
C SER A 428 -12.74 24.52 18.12
N SER A 429 -12.50 25.37 19.10
CA SER A 429 -11.15 25.57 19.65
C SER A 429 -10.52 24.28 20.18
N GLU A 430 -11.33 23.33 20.67
CA GLU A 430 -10.84 22.02 21.12
C GLU A 430 -10.38 21.16 19.94
N GLN A 431 -11.11 21.15 18.82
CA GLN A 431 -10.69 20.43 17.60
C GLN A 431 -9.39 21.00 17.04
N ILE A 432 -9.23 22.33 16.99
CA ILE A 432 -7.98 22.96 16.54
C ILE A 432 -6.82 22.53 17.43
N ARG A 433 -7.00 22.48 18.76
CA ARG A 433 -5.97 22.00 19.69
C ARG A 433 -5.64 20.52 19.50
N GLN A 434 -6.63 19.68 19.23
CA GLN A 434 -6.41 18.26 18.93
C GLN A 434 -5.63 18.06 17.64
N ILE A 435 -5.96 18.81 16.58
CA ILE A 435 -5.20 18.80 15.31
C ILE A 435 -3.75 19.23 15.56
N GLN A 436 -3.52 20.30 16.31
CA GLN A 436 -2.17 20.76 16.65
C GLN A 436 -1.39 19.75 17.48
N ASP A 437 -2.02 19.07 18.45
CA ASP A 437 -1.40 17.99 19.24
C ASP A 437 -1.04 16.78 18.39
N ASP A 438 -1.95 16.34 17.50
CA ASP A 438 -1.68 15.24 16.55
C ASP A 438 -0.47 15.56 15.67
N LEU A 439 -0.43 16.75 15.06
CA LEU A 439 0.70 17.17 14.23
C LEU A 439 1.99 17.26 15.04
N GLY A 440 1.94 17.88 16.22
CA GLY A 440 3.10 18.01 17.10
C GLY A 440 3.67 16.67 17.54
N PHE A 441 2.80 15.71 17.90
CA PHE A 441 3.21 14.39 18.37
C PHE A 441 3.88 13.59 17.26
N TYR A 442 3.26 13.53 16.08
CA TYR A 442 3.81 12.77 14.95
C TYR A 442 5.13 13.38 14.45
N LEU A 443 5.26 14.71 14.43
CA LEU A 443 6.55 15.36 14.12
C LEU A 443 7.62 15.06 15.17
N ALA A 444 7.27 14.99 16.46
CA ALA A 444 8.20 14.60 17.51
C ALA A 444 8.62 13.11 17.39
N VAL A 445 7.72 12.22 16.97
CA VAL A 445 8.05 10.82 16.65
C VAL A 445 9.06 10.74 15.50
N GLU A 446 8.85 11.51 14.42
CA GLU A 446 9.80 11.54 13.30
C GLU A 446 11.15 12.15 13.68
N ASP A 447 11.18 13.20 14.50
CA ASP A 447 12.44 13.75 15.04
C ASP A 447 13.16 12.71 15.93
N ALA A 448 12.43 11.96 16.75
CA ALA A 448 12.99 10.88 17.55
C ALA A 448 13.59 9.76 16.69
N ARG A 449 12.90 9.34 15.61
CA ARG A 449 13.43 8.37 14.63
C ARG A 449 14.71 8.88 13.97
N LYS A 450 14.72 10.13 13.51
CA LYS A 450 15.91 10.76 12.89
C LYS A 450 17.10 10.78 13.84
N ARG A 451 16.87 11.01 15.12
CA ARG A 451 17.90 11.01 16.18
C ARG A 451 18.22 9.63 16.73
N GLN A 452 17.50 8.60 16.30
CA GLN A 452 17.60 7.22 16.80
C GLN A 452 17.43 7.12 18.33
N ILE A 453 16.53 7.92 18.89
CA ILE A 453 16.17 7.89 20.31
C ILE A 453 14.82 7.19 20.51
N PRO A 454 14.51 6.71 21.73
CA PRO A 454 13.22 6.08 22.01
C PRO A 454 12.03 6.98 21.62
N LEU A 455 11.01 6.37 21.00
CA LEU A 455 9.85 7.11 20.51
C LEU A 455 9.09 7.78 21.68
N PRO A 456 8.65 9.03 21.52
CA PRO A 456 7.80 9.68 22.50
C PRO A 456 6.46 8.96 22.59
N THR A 457 5.84 9.03 23.76
CA THR A 457 4.51 8.46 24.04
C THR A 457 3.54 9.57 24.41
N ARG A 458 2.27 9.40 24.05
CA ARG A 458 1.18 10.27 24.51
C ARG A 458 0.03 9.46 25.07
N PRO A 459 -0.77 10.03 26.00
CA PRO A 459 -2.03 9.43 26.40
C PRO A 459 -2.95 9.28 25.18
N PRO A 460 -3.76 8.21 25.10
CA PRO A 460 -4.65 8.03 23.97
C PRO A 460 -5.70 9.14 23.94
N THR A 461 -5.96 9.65 22.73
CA THR A 461 -6.95 10.70 22.50
C THR A 461 -8.36 10.21 22.83
N ALA A 462 -9.32 11.12 23.00
CA ALA A 462 -10.71 10.73 23.22
C ALA A 462 -11.25 9.86 22.06
N ALA A 463 -10.92 10.25 20.82
CA ALA A 463 -11.27 9.49 19.62
C ALA A 463 -10.65 8.09 19.60
N GLU A 464 -9.37 7.95 19.95
CA GLU A 464 -8.68 6.65 20.03
C GLU A 464 -9.31 5.74 21.10
N LYS A 465 -9.67 6.30 22.27
CA LYS A 465 -10.37 5.57 23.34
C LYS A 465 -11.77 5.12 22.91
N ASP A 466 -12.51 5.98 22.23
CA ASP A 466 -13.84 5.65 21.71
C ASP A 466 -13.76 4.57 20.62
N ALA A 467 -12.79 4.67 19.71
CA ALA A 467 -12.52 3.65 18.71
C ALA A 467 -12.12 2.31 19.35
N GLU A 468 -11.29 2.31 20.40
CA GLU A 468 -10.95 1.10 21.16
C GLU A 468 -12.19 0.50 21.87
N ARG A 469 -13.07 1.35 22.43
CA ARG A 469 -14.34 0.92 23.03
C ARG A 469 -15.24 0.26 21.99
N ILE A 470 -15.43 0.89 20.84
CA ILE A 470 -16.26 0.36 19.73
C ILE A 470 -15.66 -0.95 19.23
N ALA A 471 -14.35 -1.02 19.00
CA ALA A 471 -13.69 -2.25 18.56
C ALA A 471 -13.85 -3.38 19.58
N LYS A 472 -13.73 -3.09 20.88
CA LYS A 472 -13.94 -4.06 21.96
C LYS A 472 -15.39 -4.52 22.02
N GLN A 473 -16.35 -3.63 21.78
CA GLN A 473 -17.76 -3.98 21.69
C GLN A 473 -18.02 -4.90 20.50
N ARG A 474 -17.53 -4.55 19.31
CA ARG A 474 -17.63 -5.41 18.11
C ARG A 474 -16.99 -6.78 18.33
N LYS A 475 -15.84 -6.84 19.00
CA LYS A 475 -15.19 -8.12 19.34
C LYS A 475 -16.02 -8.97 20.32
N LYS A 476 -16.75 -8.34 21.24
CA LYS A 476 -17.67 -9.03 22.14
C LYS A 476 -18.91 -9.53 21.40
N GLU A 477 -19.44 -8.73 20.50
CA GLU A 477 -20.59 -9.07 19.64
C GLU A 477 -20.23 -10.19 18.64
N ALA A 478 -18.98 -10.21 18.15
CA ALA A 478 -18.47 -11.25 17.25
C ALA A 478 -18.27 -12.63 17.93
N GLY A 479 -18.37 -12.71 19.27
CA GLY A 479 -18.15 -13.95 20.03
C GLY A 479 -16.69 -14.43 20.04
N TYR A 480 -16.28 -15.05 21.14
CA TYR A 480 -14.97 -15.70 21.26
C TYR A 480 -15.06 -17.10 20.64
N LEU A 481 -14.29 -17.39 19.58
CA LEU A 481 -14.22 -18.69 18.92
C LEU A 481 -12.84 -19.34 19.13
N PRO A 482 -12.65 -20.20 20.14
CA PRO A 482 -11.53 -21.13 20.19
C PRO A 482 -11.90 -22.43 19.45
N GLY A 483 -11.29 -22.66 18.29
CA GLY A 483 -11.35 -23.95 17.58
C GLY A 483 -12.45 -24.08 16.51
N LEU A 484 -12.11 -24.76 15.41
CA LEU A 484 -12.92 -24.93 14.20
C LEU A 484 -14.39 -25.37 14.48
N ASN A 485 -15.34 -24.66 13.85
CA ASN A 485 -16.72 -25.07 13.55
C ASN A 485 -17.75 -25.20 14.71
N GLU A 486 -17.49 -24.59 15.86
CA GLU A 486 -18.46 -24.50 16.97
C GLU A 486 -18.77 -23.04 17.31
N TYR A 487 -20.04 -22.69 17.53
CA TYR A 487 -20.41 -21.37 18.06
C TYR A 487 -21.37 -21.50 19.25
N VAL A 488 -21.30 -20.53 20.16
CA VAL A 488 -22.13 -20.46 21.37
C VAL A 488 -23.31 -19.53 21.10
N GLU A 489 -24.51 -20.08 21.08
CA GLU A 489 -25.76 -19.34 21.01
C GLU A 489 -26.25 -19.08 22.44
N VAL A 490 -26.39 -17.81 22.84
CA VAL A 490 -27.02 -17.45 24.12
C VAL A 490 -28.49 -17.17 23.85
N LEU A 491 -29.36 -18.00 24.43
CA LEU A 491 -30.81 -17.87 24.27
C LEU A 491 -31.34 -16.70 25.11
N PRO A 492 -32.56 -16.19 24.81
CA PRO A 492 -33.18 -15.07 25.54
C PRO A 492 -33.38 -15.31 27.05
N ASP A 493 -33.30 -16.55 27.51
CA ASP A 493 -33.35 -16.96 28.91
C ASP A 493 -31.98 -16.96 29.62
N GLY A 494 -30.91 -16.56 28.91
CA GLY A 494 -29.54 -16.50 29.42
C GLY A 494 -28.79 -17.84 29.37
N THR A 495 -29.41 -18.91 28.87
CA THR A 495 -28.75 -20.22 28.75
C THR A 495 -27.87 -20.30 27.50
N ARG A 496 -26.72 -20.98 27.61
CA ARG A 496 -25.72 -21.11 26.53
C ARG A 496 -25.85 -22.47 25.87
N LYS A 497 -26.02 -22.50 24.54
CA LYS A 497 -26.07 -23.73 23.75
C LYS A 497 -24.93 -23.75 22.73
N ILE A 498 -24.14 -24.82 22.73
CA ILE A 498 -23.06 -25.04 21.75
C ILE A 498 -23.66 -25.77 20.55
N ARG A 499 -23.49 -25.23 19.34
CA ARG A 499 -23.90 -25.89 18.10
C ARG A 499 -22.71 -26.16 17.18
N GLN A 500 -22.67 -27.36 16.62
CA GLN A 500 -21.73 -27.77 15.58
C GLN A 500 -22.32 -27.53 14.19
N ARG A 501 -21.54 -26.90 13.30
CA ARG A 501 -21.92 -26.75 11.90
C ARG A 501 -21.56 -28.04 11.13
N LYS A 502 -22.55 -28.84 10.71
CA LYS A 502 -22.31 -29.94 9.74
C LYS A 502 -21.90 -29.32 8.40
N GLY A 503 -20.68 -29.59 7.97
CA GLY A 503 -20.09 -29.05 6.74
C GLY A 503 -20.92 -29.41 5.50
N LYS A 504 -21.54 -28.39 4.91
CA LYS A 504 -21.75 -28.30 3.47
C LYS A 504 -20.97 -27.08 3.00
N GLY A 505 -20.24 -27.24 1.89
CA GLY A 505 -19.18 -26.37 1.38
C GLY A 505 -19.33 -24.89 1.71
N ASN A 506 -18.25 -24.33 2.27
CA ASN A 506 -18.14 -22.96 2.75
C ASN A 506 -18.55 -21.93 1.68
N ARG A 507 -19.66 -21.24 1.93
CA ARG A 507 -20.06 -19.99 1.29
C ARG A 507 -20.35 -18.93 2.36
N TYR A 508 -19.36 -18.46 3.12
CA TYR A 508 -19.54 -17.25 3.95
C TYR A 508 -18.20 -16.56 4.24
N TYR A 509 -17.84 -15.58 3.40
CA TYR A 509 -17.04 -14.40 3.77
C TYR A 509 -17.59 -13.18 3.04
N TYR A 510 -18.87 -12.85 3.25
CA TYR A 510 -19.44 -11.57 2.82
C TYR A 510 -20.52 -11.12 3.80
N MET A 511 -20.08 -10.48 4.89
CA MET A 511 -20.88 -9.52 5.65
C MET A 511 -19.99 -8.73 6.60
N MET A 512 -19.00 -7.99 6.05
CA MET A 512 -18.26 -6.98 6.81
C MET A 512 -17.80 -5.81 5.92
N ALA A 513 -18.68 -5.35 5.04
CA ALA A 513 -18.63 -4.02 4.47
C ALA A 513 -20.08 -3.52 4.40
N PHE A 514 -20.29 -2.22 4.61
CA PHE A 514 -21.57 -1.54 4.83
C PHE A 514 -22.09 -1.60 6.28
N VAL A 515 -21.66 -0.63 7.09
CA VAL A 515 -22.48 0.51 7.54
C VAL A 515 -21.52 1.40 8.33
N PHE A 516 -21.11 2.54 7.78
CA PHE A 516 -20.87 3.81 8.49
C PHE A 516 -20.80 4.92 7.44
N GLY A 517 -21.96 5.22 6.85
CA GLY A 517 -22.35 6.56 6.43
C GLY A 517 -23.61 6.87 7.24
N SER A 518 -23.58 7.91 8.05
CA SER A 518 -24.71 8.31 8.89
C SER A 518 -25.88 8.76 8.01
N VAL A 519 -26.95 7.96 7.92
CA VAL A 519 -28.28 8.46 7.56
C VAL A 519 -29.33 7.72 8.39
N CYS A 520 -30.08 8.47 9.19
CA CYS A 520 -31.27 8.00 9.90
C CYS A 520 -32.29 7.46 8.89
N ILE A 521 -32.81 6.25 9.10
CA ILE A 521 -33.98 5.72 8.37
C ILE A 521 -35.07 5.42 9.40
N GLN A 522 -36.19 6.15 9.32
CA GLN A 522 -37.46 5.79 9.95
C GLN A 522 -38.28 4.92 8.98
N PRO A 523 -39.19 4.05 9.47
CA PRO A 523 -39.80 3.00 8.66
C PRO A 523 -41.18 3.38 8.13
N LEU A 524 -41.43 3.01 6.88
CA LEU A 524 -42.73 2.87 6.20
C LEU A 524 -42.51 1.75 5.18
N SER A 525 -43.40 0.83 4.83
CA SER A 525 -44.65 0.27 5.33
C SER A 525 -44.95 -0.87 4.34
N GLU A 526 -45.53 -1.98 4.81
CA GLU A 526 -45.79 -3.20 4.03
C GLU A 526 -46.51 -2.97 2.71
N THR A 527 -46.15 -3.75 1.68
CA THR A 527 -47.12 -4.33 0.73
C THR A 527 -46.48 -5.53 -0.01
N GLN A 528 -47.03 -6.73 0.21
CA GLN A 528 -46.85 -7.89 -0.68
C GLN A 528 -47.54 -7.63 -2.04
N PRO A 529 -47.19 -8.37 -3.10
CA PRO A 529 -48.01 -9.54 -3.41
C PRO A 529 -47.25 -10.79 -3.85
N SER A 530 -48.03 -11.87 -3.82
CA SER A 530 -47.77 -13.30 -3.95
C SER A 530 -47.69 -13.87 -5.39
N LEU A 531 -47.24 -15.14 -5.46
CA LEU A 531 -47.49 -16.19 -6.50
C LEU A 531 -46.56 -16.14 -7.73
N MET A 532 -46.01 -17.24 -8.29
CA MET A 532 -46.31 -18.68 -8.23
C MET A 532 -45.02 -19.54 -8.34
N ILE A 533 -45.07 -20.71 -7.71
CA ILE A 533 -44.18 -21.86 -7.93
C ILE A 533 -44.72 -22.69 -9.10
N PRO A 534 -43.85 -23.32 -9.91
CA PRO A 534 -44.10 -24.72 -10.28
C PRO A 534 -42.92 -25.65 -9.95
N ALA A 535 -43.30 -26.90 -9.68
CA ALA A 535 -42.53 -28.01 -9.13
C ALA A 535 -41.68 -28.76 -10.20
N PRO A 536 -40.87 -29.75 -9.79
CA PRO A 536 -39.69 -30.22 -10.53
C PRO A 536 -40.00 -31.35 -11.53
N ILE A 537 -39.16 -31.50 -12.55
CA ILE A 537 -39.12 -32.67 -13.42
C ILE A 537 -37.84 -33.47 -13.12
N SER A 538 -38.05 -34.68 -12.63
CA SER A 538 -37.08 -35.76 -12.48
C SER A 538 -37.12 -36.66 -13.70
N THR A 539 -35.96 -36.93 -14.32
CA THR A 539 -35.64 -38.19 -15.03
C THR A 539 -34.12 -38.21 -15.29
N LEU A 540 -33.36 -39.10 -14.65
CA LEU A 540 -33.00 -40.45 -15.11
C LEU A 540 -32.00 -40.42 -16.28
N PHE A 541 -30.71 -40.59 -16.00
CA PHE A 541 -29.81 -41.44 -16.80
C PHE A 541 -28.69 -41.99 -15.91
N ASP A 542 -28.57 -43.31 -16.01
CA ASP A 542 -27.77 -44.23 -15.20
C ASP A 542 -26.49 -44.62 -15.97
N LEU A 543 -25.40 -44.82 -15.21
CA LEU A 543 -24.22 -45.68 -15.44
C LEU A 543 -23.08 -45.24 -16.41
N PRO A 544 -21.84 -45.77 -16.25
CA PRO A 544 -21.25 -46.51 -15.11
C PRO A 544 -19.86 -46.02 -14.64
N GLU A 545 -19.54 -46.38 -13.40
CA GLU A 545 -18.20 -46.41 -12.81
C GLU A 545 -17.29 -47.41 -13.55
N GLN A 546 -16.05 -46.99 -13.84
CA GLN A 546 -14.92 -47.91 -14.06
C GLN A 546 -13.84 -47.63 -13.02
N SER A 547 -13.76 -48.57 -12.08
CA SER A 547 -12.65 -48.87 -11.21
C SER A 547 -11.40 -49.24 -12.02
N ILE A 548 -10.26 -48.57 -11.76
CA ILE A 548 -8.95 -49.03 -12.22
C ILE A 548 -8.12 -49.34 -10.97
N GLU A 549 -7.77 -50.63 -10.86
CA GLU A 549 -6.93 -51.23 -9.83
C GLU A 549 -5.47 -50.77 -9.91
N PHE A 550 -4.86 -50.70 -8.74
CA PHE A 550 -3.42 -50.51 -8.53
C PHE A 550 -2.63 -51.73 -9.02
N ALA A 551 -1.69 -51.51 -9.95
CA ALA A 551 -0.61 -52.44 -10.23
C ALA A 551 0.72 -51.84 -9.76
N THR A 552 1.19 -52.32 -8.63
CA THR A 552 2.58 -52.19 -8.17
C THR A 552 3.51 -52.95 -9.10
N ASN A 553 4.52 -52.28 -9.65
CA ASN A 553 5.71 -52.98 -10.15
C ASN A 553 6.97 -52.24 -9.65
N MET A 554 7.56 -52.82 -8.59
CA MET A 554 8.98 -52.67 -8.28
C MET A 554 9.75 -53.29 -9.42
N ASP A 555 10.70 -52.56 -10.01
CA ASP A 555 11.87 -53.23 -10.52
C ASP A 555 13.15 -52.49 -10.12
N ARG A 556 13.99 -53.25 -9.44
CA ARG A 556 15.37 -52.92 -9.09
C ARG A 556 16.20 -53.32 -10.30
N SER A 557 17.08 -52.44 -10.77
CA SER A 557 18.36 -52.95 -11.25
C SER A 557 19.49 -51.99 -10.95
N ARG A 558 20.44 -52.52 -10.20
CA ARG A 558 21.77 -52.00 -9.90
C ARG A 558 22.75 -52.84 -10.73
N ASP A 559 23.89 -52.24 -11.01
CA ASP A 559 25.16 -52.85 -11.45
C ASP A 559 25.31 -53.08 -12.97
N LEU A 560 25.90 -52.07 -13.65
CA LEU A 560 27.26 -52.13 -14.23
C LEU A 560 27.72 -50.75 -14.70
#